data_AF-A0A933G9S5-F1
#
_entry.id   AF-A0A933G9S5-F1
#
_cell.length_a   1.000
_cell.length_b   1.000
_cell.length_c   1.000
_cell.angle_alpha   90.00
_cell.angle_beta   90.00
_cell.angle_gamma   90.00
#
_symmetry.space_group_name_H-M   'P 1'
#
loop_
_entity.id
_entity.type
_entity.pdbx_description
1 polymer ?
#
loop_
_entity_poly.entity_id
_entity_poly.type
_entity_poly.pdbx_seq_one_letter_code
_entity_poly.pdbx_strand_id
1 'polypeptide(L)'
;MPMWNQGIHARAGVACADCHMPYMRVGAMKISDHHVRSPLLNIANACQTCHRVPEAELEARAENIQTKTFELRNIALDALVELIGDIQRARDAGATDDQLAAARGLQRKAQFLLDFVEAENSTGFHAGQEAARVLGQSLDYTRKGQIAIRDADLPTTRPAAAAAGRPR
;
A
#
# COMPACT_ATOMS: atom_id res chain seq x y z
N MET A 1 -9.94 -4.05 11.63
CA MET A 1 -9.12 -4.04 10.40
C MET A 1 -7.81 -4.78 10.66
N PRO A 2 -7.37 -5.70 9.77
CA PRO A 2 -6.13 -6.44 9.94
C PRO A 2 -4.88 -5.54 10.06
N MET A 3 -4.78 -4.48 9.24
CA MET A 3 -3.66 -3.54 9.24
C MET A 3 -3.55 -2.76 10.55
N TRP A 4 -4.66 -2.23 11.08
CA TRP A 4 -4.66 -1.53 12.37
C TRP A 4 -4.08 -2.35 13.51
N ASN A 5 -4.38 -3.65 13.57
CA ASN A 5 -3.90 -4.53 14.64
C ASN A 5 -2.37 -4.70 14.64
N GLN A 6 -1.70 -4.39 13.53
CA GLN A 6 -0.23 -4.43 13.41
C GLN A 6 0.44 -3.10 13.81
N GLY A 7 -0.36 -2.07 14.07
CA GLY A 7 0.08 -0.70 14.36
C GLY A 7 0.53 -0.47 15.80
N ILE A 8 1.31 0.60 16.00
CA ILE A 8 1.74 1.02 17.33
C ILE A 8 0.58 1.52 18.20
N HIS A 9 -0.41 2.19 17.59
CA HIS A 9 -1.60 2.66 18.30
C HIS A 9 -2.43 1.51 18.86
N ALA A 10 -2.69 0.47 18.06
CA ALA A 10 -3.38 -0.73 18.51
C ALA A 10 -2.60 -1.44 19.62
N ARG A 11 -1.27 -1.56 19.48
CA ARG A 11 -0.40 -2.15 20.51
C ARG A 11 -0.43 -1.37 21.83
N ALA A 12 -0.62 -0.06 21.77
CA ALA A 12 -0.79 0.81 22.92
C ALA A 12 -2.23 0.81 23.50
N GLY A 13 -3.15 0.04 22.93
CA GLY A 13 -4.54 -0.06 23.38
C GLY A 13 -5.46 1.06 22.86
N VAL A 14 -5.01 1.88 21.92
CA VAL A 14 -5.81 2.96 21.31
C VAL A 14 -6.81 2.35 20.33
N ALA A 15 -8.10 2.48 20.62
CA ALA A 15 -9.20 1.95 19.83
C ALA A 15 -9.52 2.84 18.62
N CYS A 16 -10.27 2.28 17.65
CA CYS A 16 -10.72 3.03 16.47
C CYS A 16 -11.47 4.31 16.85
N ALA A 17 -12.30 4.23 17.90
CA ALA A 17 -13.14 5.33 18.37
C ALA A 17 -12.33 6.48 18.97
N ASP A 18 -11.14 6.23 19.51
CA ASP A 18 -10.32 7.28 20.12
C ASP A 18 -9.88 8.33 19.09
N CYS A 19 -9.72 7.93 17.82
CA CYS A 19 -9.38 8.84 16.72
C CYS A 19 -10.58 9.23 15.84
N HIS A 20 -11.46 8.27 15.52
CA HIS A 20 -12.54 8.50 14.55
C HIS A 20 -13.86 8.94 15.18
N MET A 21 -14.00 8.80 16.49
CA MET A 21 -15.17 9.22 17.27
C MET A 21 -14.74 9.94 18.55
N PRO A 22 -13.86 10.95 18.47
CA PRO A 22 -13.27 11.54 19.66
C PRO A 22 -14.35 12.20 20.52
N TYR A 23 -14.08 12.29 21.82
CA TYR A 23 -14.99 12.98 22.72
C TYR A 23 -14.99 14.50 22.44
N MET A 24 -16.18 15.09 22.40
CA MET A 24 -16.39 16.53 22.30
C MET A 24 -17.24 17.03 23.48
N ARG A 25 -17.18 18.35 23.74
CA ARG A 25 -18.01 19.01 24.75
C ARG A 25 -19.16 19.76 24.09
N VAL A 26 -20.38 19.50 24.56
CA VAL A 26 -21.58 20.26 24.19
C VAL A 26 -22.24 20.74 25.47
N GLY A 27 -22.07 22.04 25.77
CA GLY A 27 -22.38 22.58 27.09
C GLY A 27 -21.58 21.87 28.19
N ALA A 28 -22.28 21.34 29.20
CA ALA A 28 -21.67 20.59 30.31
C ALA A 28 -21.42 19.10 29.98
N MET A 29 -21.95 18.58 28.88
CA MET A 29 -21.89 17.15 28.55
C MET A 29 -20.64 16.80 27.75
N LYS A 30 -20.08 15.62 28.04
CA LYS A 30 -19.06 14.96 27.22
C LYS A 30 -19.75 13.89 26.37
N ILE A 31 -19.67 14.02 25.06
CA ILE A 31 -20.31 13.10 24.09
C ILE A 31 -19.30 12.60 23.08
N SER A 32 -19.50 11.42 22.51
CA SER A 32 -18.70 10.92 21.37
C SER A 32 -19.18 11.58 20.09
N ASP A 33 -18.24 12.10 19.29
CA ASP A 33 -18.54 12.57 17.94
C ASP A 33 -18.87 11.37 17.04
N HIS A 34 -20.06 11.37 16.44
CA HIS A 34 -20.51 10.30 15.52
C HIS A 34 -20.33 10.68 14.05
N HIS A 35 -19.76 11.85 13.75
CA HIS A 35 -19.36 12.21 12.41
C HIS A 35 -18.04 11.52 12.06
N VAL A 36 -18.11 10.22 11.76
CA VAL A 36 -16.95 9.39 11.41
C VAL A 36 -16.35 9.86 10.10
N ARG A 37 -15.14 10.43 10.16
CA ARG A 37 -14.37 10.94 9.02
C ARG A 37 -12.88 10.82 9.29
N SER A 38 -12.05 11.41 8.40
CA SER A 38 -10.62 11.51 8.64
C SER A 38 -10.34 12.25 9.95
N PRO A 39 -9.56 11.64 10.88
CA PRO A 39 -9.15 12.29 12.13
C PRO A 39 -8.31 13.55 11.88
N LEU A 40 -7.68 13.67 10.70
CA LEU A 40 -6.92 14.86 10.30
C LEU A 40 -7.81 16.11 10.14
N LEU A 41 -9.12 15.95 10.04
CA LEU A 41 -10.08 17.07 10.03
C LEU A 41 -10.44 17.56 11.45
N ASN A 42 -9.89 16.93 12.49
CA ASN A 42 -10.15 17.24 13.91
C ASN A 42 -8.96 16.82 14.80
N ILE A 43 -7.74 17.25 14.43
CA ILE A 43 -6.48 16.82 15.07
C ILE A 43 -6.46 17.16 16.57
N ALA A 44 -6.96 18.34 16.95
CA ALA A 44 -7.05 18.74 18.35
C ALA A 44 -7.75 17.70 19.25
N ASN A 45 -8.87 17.13 18.81
CA ASN A 45 -9.62 16.16 19.60
C ASN A 45 -9.16 14.71 19.36
N ALA A 46 -8.67 14.38 18.16
CA ALA A 46 -8.31 13.02 17.79
C ALA A 46 -6.87 12.63 18.16
N CYS A 47 -5.94 13.60 18.22
CA CYS A 47 -4.51 13.34 18.34
C CYS A 47 -3.88 14.02 19.57
N GLN A 48 -4.24 15.29 19.82
CA GLN A 48 -3.57 16.09 20.87
C GLN A 48 -3.97 15.72 22.30
N THR A 49 -4.97 14.86 22.47
CA THR A 49 -5.27 14.20 23.76
C THR A 49 -4.08 13.35 24.25
N CYS A 50 -3.27 12.84 23.32
CA CYS A 50 -2.08 12.02 23.60
C CYS A 50 -0.76 12.69 23.16
N HIS A 51 -0.78 13.44 22.06
CA HIS A 51 0.42 14.03 21.47
C HIS A 51 0.55 15.53 21.76
N ARG A 52 1.55 15.91 22.57
CA ARG A 52 1.82 17.31 22.95
C ARG A 52 2.72 18.03 21.94
N VAL A 53 2.26 18.11 20.69
CA VAL A 53 2.93 18.80 19.60
C VAL A 53 1.90 19.59 18.75
N PRO A 54 2.34 20.58 17.96
CA PRO A 54 1.43 21.37 17.12
C PRO A 54 0.65 20.51 16.12
N GLU A 55 -0.57 20.92 15.77
CA GLU A 55 -1.42 20.18 14.82
C GLU A 55 -0.75 20.01 13.46
N ALA A 56 -0.11 21.07 12.95
CA ALA A 56 0.63 21.05 11.69
C ALA A 56 1.77 20.01 11.66
N GLU A 57 2.39 19.72 12.82
CA GLU A 57 3.41 18.68 12.89
C GLU A 57 2.80 17.29 12.81
N LEU A 58 1.64 17.07 13.44
CA LEU A 58 0.91 15.80 13.40
C LEU A 58 0.37 15.52 12.01
N GLU A 59 -0.19 16.54 11.35
CA GLU A 59 -0.62 16.48 9.96
C GLU A 59 0.54 16.09 9.04
N ALA A 60 1.65 16.82 9.10
CA ALA A 60 2.83 16.53 8.27
C ALA A 60 3.40 15.12 8.51
N ARG A 61 3.36 14.62 9.75
CA ARG A 61 3.77 13.24 10.07
C ARG A 61 2.84 12.21 9.45
N ALA A 62 1.53 12.42 9.54
CA ALA A 62 0.54 11.52 8.94
C ALA A 62 0.66 11.51 7.41
N GLU A 63 0.72 12.68 6.79
CA GLU A 63 0.89 12.83 5.34
C GLU A 63 2.19 12.20 4.85
N ASN A 64 3.31 12.36 5.58
CA ASN A 64 4.58 11.72 5.22
C ASN A 64 4.48 10.18 5.22
N ILE A 65 3.72 9.58 6.15
CA ILE A 65 3.47 8.13 6.15
C ILE A 65 2.62 7.74 4.95
N GLN A 66 1.58 8.51 4.66
CA GLN A 66 0.68 8.25 3.54
C GLN A 66 1.39 8.39 2.19
N THR A 67 2.17 9.44 2.00
CA THR A 67 2.98 9.67 0.79
C THR A 67 3.95 8.52 0.55
N LYS A 68 4.73 8.11 1.55
CA LYS A 68 5.67 6.99 1.41
C LYS A 68 4.98 5.66 1.09
N THR A 69 3.83 5.41 1.71
CA THR A 69 3.05 4.20 1.45
C THR A 69 2.48 4.23 0.03
N PHE A 70 1.95 5.37 -0.39
CA PHE A 70 1.41 5.58 -1.74
C PHE A 70 2.50 5.38 -2.82
N GLU A 71 3.67 5.98 -2.65
CA GLU A 71 4.81 5.82 -3.56
C GLU A 71 5.24 4.36 -3.68
N LEU A 72 5.43 3.67 -2.54
CA LEU A 72 5.82 2.26 -2.54
C LEU A 72 4.74 1.35 -3.15
N ARG A 73 3.46 1.66 -2.88
CA ARG A 73 2.33 0.94 -3.49
C ARG A 73 2.38 1.07 -5.01
N ASN A 74 2.61 2.27 -5.54
CA ASN A 74 2.65 2.49 -6.98
C ASN A 74 3.83 1.74 -7.62
N ILE A 75 5.01 1.74 -7.00
CA ILE A 75 6.16 0.95 -7.46
C ILE A 75 5.79 -0.55 -7.54
N ALA A 76 5.13 -1.08 -6.52
CA ALA A 76 4.71 -2.48 -6.51
C ALA A 76 3.60 -2.78 -7.54
N LEU A 77 2.65 -1.86 -7.72
CA LEU A 77 1.54 -1.98 -8.66
C LEU A 77 2.02 -1.94 -10.11
N ASP A 78 2.88 -0.98 -10.45
CA ASP A 78 3.45 -0.85 -11.79
C ASP A 78 4.22 -2.12 -12.17
N ALA A 79 5.06 -2.63 -11.26
CA ALA A 79 5.76 -3.89 -11.48
C ALA A 79 4.81 -5.09 -11.65
N LEU A 80 3.71 -5.14 -10.87
CA LEU A 80 2.72 -6.21 -10.98
C LEU A 80 2.00 -6.15 -12.33
N VAL A 81 1.65 -4.95 -12.80
CA VAL A 81 1.06 -4.74 -14.14
C VAL A 81 2.02 -5.14 -15.24
N GLU A 82 3.32 -4.84 -15.11
CA GLU A 82 4.36 -5.33 -16.04
C GLU A 82 4.37 -6.86 -16.12
N LEU A 83 4.37 -7.56 -14.97
CA LEU A 83 4.33 -9.03 -14.92
C LEU A 83 3.06 -9.59 -15.57
N ILE A 84 1.89 -8.99 -15.31
CA ILE A 84 0.63 -9.38 -15.96
C ILE A 84 0.76 -9.24 -17.48
N GLY A 85 1.38 -8.16 -17.95
CA GLY A 85 1.69 -7.94 -19.37
C GLY A 85 2.66 -8.98 -19.94
N ASP A 86 3.68 -9.38 -19.19
CA ASP A 86 4.63 -10.44 -19.60
C ASP A 86 3.94 -11.79 -19.77
N ILE A 87 3.13 -12.18 -18.78
CA ILE A 87 2.33 -13.42 -18.84
C ILE A 87 1.38 -13.40 -20.04
N GLN A 88 0.75 -12.24 -20.30
CA GLN A 88 -0.16 -12.06 -21.42
C GLN A 88 0.56 -12.24 -22.76
N ARG A 89 1.73 -11.59 -22.97
CA ARG A 89 2.52 -11.73 -24.19
C ARG A 89 3.04 -13.15 -24.41
N ALA A 90 3.54 -13.79 -23.36
CA ALA A 90 4.01 -15.16 -23.44
C ALA A 90 2.87 -16.12 -23.86
N ARG A 91 1.66 -15.92 -23.30
CA ARG A 91 0.47 -16.65 -23.73
C ARG A 91 0.14 -16.42 -25.20
N ASP A 92 0.14 -15.16 -25.65
CA ASP A 92 -0.18 -14.81 -27.04
C ASP A 92 0.86 -15.34 -28.05
N ALA A 93 2.10 -15.57 -27.60
CA ALA A 93 3.16 -16.22 -28.38
C ALA A 93 3.09 -17.76 -28.35
N GLY A 94 2.10 -18.36 -27.70
CA GLY A 94 1.87 -19.81 -27.70
C GLY A 94 2.46 -20.57 -26.51
N ALA A 95 2.88 -19.89 -25.44
CA ALA A 95 3.30 -20.57 -24.21
C ALA A 95 2.15 -21.41 -23.63
N THR A 96 2.45 -22.65 -23.22
CA THR A 96 1.45 -23.54 -22.62
C THR A 96 1.11 -23.11 -21.19
N ASP A 97 -0.03 -23.59 -20.67
CA ASP A 97 -0.41 -23.32 -19.29
C ASP A 97 0.62 -23.83 -18.28
N ASP A 98 1.27 -24.97 -18.57
CA ASP A 98 2.34 -25.52 -17.74
C ASP A 98 3.56 -24.61 -17.69
N GLN A 99 3.95 -24.03 -18.84
CA GLN A 99 5.06 -23.07 -18.90
C GLN A 99 4.74 -21.77 -18.14
N LEU A 100 3.47 -21.36 -18.10
CA LEU A 100 3.03 -20.15 -17.41
C LEU A 100 2.67 -20.36 -15.93
N ALA A 101 2.56 -21.61 -15.47
CA ALA A 101 2.05 -21.94 -14.14
C ALA A 101 2.84 -21.27 -13.01
N ALA A 102 4.17 -21.28 -13.11
CA ALA A 102 5.05 -20.66 -12.11
C ALA A 102 4.83 -19.13 -12.01
N ALA A 103 4.84 -18.45 -13.15
CA ALA A 103 4.67 -17.00 -13.22
C ALA A 103 3.26 -16.56 -12.73
N ARG A 104 2.21 -17.29 -13.12
CA ARG A 104 0.83 -17.04 -12.64
C ARG A 104 0.69 -17.27 -11.14
N GLY A 105 1.33 -18.32 -10.61
CA GLY A 105 1.35 -18.57 -9.17
C GLY A 105 2.01 -17.44 -8.36
N LEU A 106 3.08 -16.86 -8.90
CA LEU A 106 3.78 -15.72 -8.31
C LEU A 106 2.97 -14.42 -8.43
N GLN A 107 2.37 -14.16 -9.60
CA GLN A 107 1.45 -13.04 -9.82
C GLN A 107 0.28 -13.07 -8.83
N ARG A 108 -0.35 -14.24 -8.62
CA ARG A 108 -1.44 -14.39 -7.64
C ARG A 108 -1.01 -13.99 -6.22
N LYS A 109 0.18 -14.42 -5.79
CA LYS A 109 0.71 -14.08 -4.46
C LYS A 109 1.01 -12.58 -4.34
N ALA A 110 1.66 -12.00 -5.35
CA ALA A 110 1.98 -10.59 -5.39
C ALA A 110 0.71 -9.73 -5.32
N GLN A 111 -0.27 -10.01 -6.19
CA GLN A 111 -1.52 -9.27 -6.23
C GLN A 111 -2.29 -9.35 -4.92
N PHE A 112 -2.39 -10.53 -4.31
CA PHE A 112 -3.06 -10.68 -3.02
C PHE A 112 -2.43 -9.78 -1.93
N LEU A 113 -1.10 -9.71 -1.87
CA LEU A 113 -0.40 -8.89 -0.88
C LEU A 113 -0.54 -7.40 -1.16
N LEU A 114 -0.51 -6.99 -2.43
CA LEU A 114 -0.75 -5.62 -2.83
C LEU A 114 -2.17 -5.19 -2.45
N ASP A 115 -3.18 -5.97 -2.85
CA ASP A 115 -4.58 -5.71 -2.58
C ASP A 115 -4.87 -5.68 -1.07
N PHE A 116 -4.17 -6.50 -0.28
CA PHE A 116 -4.29 -6.49 1.18
C PHE A 116 -3.90 -5.14 1.80
N VAL A 117 -2.90 -4.45 1.24
CA VAL A 117 -2.50 -3.11 1.69
C VAL A 117 -3.43 -2.05 1.10
N GLU A 118 -3.75 -2.15 -0.19
CA GLU A 118 -4.55 -1.14 -0.90
C GLU A 118 -6.02 -1.11 -0.49
N ALA A 119 -6.59 -2.24 -0.06
CA ALA A 119 -7.96 -2.29 0.45
C ALA A 119 -8.15 -1.51 1.77
N GLU A 120 -7.06 -1.03 2.38
CA GLU A 120 -7.09 -0.21 3.56
C GLU A 120 -6.95 1.29 3.21
N ASN A 121 -8.05 2.04 3.33
CA ASN A 121 -8.13 3.45 2.94
C ASN A 121 -7.34 4.43 3.84
N SER A 122 -6.56 3.95 4.84
CA SER A 122 -5.74 4.85 5.67
C SER A 122 -4.41 5.21 5.01
N THR A 123 -4.09 4.54 3.89
CA THR A 123 -2.83 4.69 3.17
C THR A 123 -1.65 4.44 4.11
N GLY A 124 -1.71 3.35 4.87
CA GLY A 124 -0.63 2.93 5.76
C GLY A 124 -0.51 3.70 7.08
N PHE A 125 -1.37 4.70 7.36
CA PHE A 125 -1.31 5.42 8.64
C PHE A 125 -1.41 4.47 9.84
N HIS A 126 -2.32 3.49 9.80
CA HIS A 126 -2.49 2.60 10.94
C HIS A 126 -1.28 1.70 11.19
N ALA A 127 -0.55 1.26 10.15
CA ALA A 127 0.62 0.39 10.28
C ALA A 127 1.61 0.50 9.10
N GLY A 128 2.27 1.65 8.96
CA GLY A 128 3.09 1.96 7.77
C GLY A 128 4.29 1.05 7.56
N GLN A 129 4.95 0.59 8.63
CA GLN A 129 6.07 -0.36 8.52
C GLN A 129 5.59 -1.74 8.05
N GLU A 130 4.42 -2.19 8.52
CA GLU A 130 3.84 -3.44 8.06
C GLU A 130 3.37 -3.34 6.60
N ALA A 131 2.76 -2.21 6.23
CA ALA A 131 2.41 -1.93 4.83
C ALA A 131 3.64 -2.01 3.93
N ALA A 132 4.75 -1.40 4.33
CA ALA A 132 6.01 -1.46 3.59
C ALA A 132 6.57 -2.88 3.48
N ARG A 133 6.52 -3.68 4.56
CA ARG A 133 6.96 -5.08 4.55
C ARG A 133 6.12 -5.92 3.57
N VAL A 134 4.80 -5.76 3.59
CA VAL A 134 3.87 -6.49 2.71
C VAL A 134 4.05 -6.08 1.26
N LEU A 135 4.15 -4.77 0.96
CA LEU A 135 4.43 -4.27 -0.38
C LEU A 135 5.80 -4.73 -0.90
N GLY A 136 6.82 -4.79 -0.05
CA GLY A 136 8.11 -5.36 -0.40
C GLY A 136 8.04 -6.84 -0.78
N GLN A 137 7.24 -7.63 -0.07
CA GLN A 137 6.98 -9.03 -0.43
C GLN A 137 6.19 -9.18 -1.74
N SER A 138 5.19 -8.31 -1.96
CA SER A 138 4.49 -8.22 -3.24
C SER A 138 5.48 -8.00 -4.39
N LEU A 139 6.34 -6.99 -4.25
CA LEU A 139 7.34 -6.65 -5.26
C LEU A 139 8.34 -7.81 -5.50
N ASP A 140 8.80 -8.49 -4.45
CA ASP A 140 9.67 -9.66 -4.58
C ASP A 140 8.99 -10.80 -5.36
N TYR A 141 7.74 -11.14 -5.05
CA TYR A 141 6.99 -12.15 -5.81
C TYR A 141 6.77 -11.72 -7.27
N THR A 142 6.49 -10.44 -7.50
CA THR A 142 6.39 -9.89 -8.85
C THR A 142 7.69 -10.08 -9.64
N ARG A 143 8.85 -9.70 -9.06
CA ARG A 143 10.14 -9.84 -9.75
C ARG A 143 10.51 -11.31 -9.97
N LYS A 144 10.22 -12.20 -9.01
CA LYS A 144 10.35 -13.66 -9.21
C LYS A 144 9.47 -14.17 -10.35
N GLY A 145 8.26 -13.63 -10.51
CA GLY A 145 7.36 -13.97 -11.62
C GLY A 145 7.96 -13.59 -12.97
N GLN A 146 8.57 -12.39 -13.06
CA GLN A 146 9.23 -11.94 -14.29
C GLN A 146 10.46 -12.78 -14.62
N ILE A 147 11.24 -13.17 -13.60
CA ILE A 147 12.36 -14.10 -13.76
C ILE A 147 11.87 -15.46 -14.26
N ALA A 148 10.75 -15.98 -13.74
CA ALA A 148 10.20 -17.26 -14.20
C ALA A 148 9.78 -17.23 -15.68
N ILE A 149 9.24 -16.11 -16.19
CA ILE A 149 8.97 -15.94 -17.62
C ILE A 149 10.29 -15.94 -18.41
N ARG A 150 11.28 -15.16 -17.96
CA ARG A 150 12.58 -15.04 -18.62
C ARG A 150 13.34 -16.37 -18.70
N ASP A 151 13.42 -17.09 -17.58
CA ASP A 151 14.20 -18.34 -17.49
C ASP A 151 13.56 -19.49 -18.28
N ALA A 152 12.26 -19.39 -18.57
CA ALA A 152 11.55 -20.27 -19.50
C ALA A 152 11.74 -19.89 -20.98
N ASP A 153 12.61 -18.92 -21.28
CA ASP A 153 12.85 -18.33 -22.62
C ASP A 153 11.57 -17.84 -23.30
N LEU A 154 10.61 -17.39 -22.49
CA LEU A 154 9.35 -16.85 -22.98
C LEU A 154 9.48 -15.35 -23.29
N PRO A 155 8.72 -14.81 -24.25
CA PRO A 155 8.78 -13.39 -24.60
C PRO A 155 8.53 -12.47 -23.40
N THR A 156 9.48 -11.58 -23.09
CA THR A 156 9.38 -10.57 -22.03
C THR A 156 9.38 -9.15 -22.60
N THR A 157 8.92 -8.16 -21.84
CA THR A 157 9.26 -6.76 -22.12
C THR A 157 10.76 -6.57 -21.95
N ARG A 158 11.49 -6.46 -23.07
CA ARG A 158 12.69 -5.62 -23.07
C ARG A 158 12.19 -4.19 -22.88
N PRO A 159 12.73 -3.39 -21.93
CA PRO A 159 12.53 -1.95 -21.99
C PRO A 159 12.90 -1.53 -23.41
N ALA A 160 12.04 -0.78 -24.08
CA ALA A 160 12.45 -0.10 -25.30
C ALA A 160 13.73 0.63 -24.93
N ALA A 161 14.86 0.25 -25.54
CA ALA A 161 16.11 0.98 -25.37
C ALA A 161 15.73 2.44 -25.62
N ALA A 162 15.85 3.28 -24.58
CA ALA A 162 15.53 4.69 -24.68
C ALA A 162 16.19 5.19 -25.96
N ALA A 163 15.38 5.56 -26.95
CA ALA A 163 15.89 6.01 -28.22
C ALA A 163 16.85 7.15 -27.88
N ALA A 164 18.15 6.92 -28.10
CA ALA A 164 19.18 7.89 -27.82
C ALA A 164 18.83 9.13 -28.65
N GLY A 165 18.21 10.12 -28.01
CA GLY A 165 17.83 11.37 -28.61
C GLY A 165 19.10 12.03 -29.11
N ARG A 166 19.22 12.16 -30.43
CA ARG A 166 20.30 12.93 -31.05
C ARG A 166 20.13 14.38 -30.58
N PRO A 167 21.19 15.02 -30.05
CA PRO A 167 21.12 16.43 -29.69
C PRO A 167 20.86 17.27 -30.95
N ARG A 168 19.91 18.19 -30.85
CA ARG A 168 19.82 19.37 -31.72
C ARG A 168 20.49 20.53 -31.02
#